data_AF-A0A816U3W2-F1
#
_entry.id   AF-A0A816U3W2-F1
#
_cell.length_a   1.000
_cell.length_b   1.000
_cell.length_c   1.000
_cell.angle_alpha   90.00
_cell.angle_beta   90.00
_cell.angle_gamma   90.00
#
_symmetry.space_group_name_H-M   'P 1'
#
loop_
_entity.id
_entity.type
_entity.pdbx_description
1 polymer ?
#
loop_
_entity_poly.entity_id
_entity_poly.type
_entity_poly.pdbx_seq_one_letter_code
_entity_poly.pdbx_strand_id
1 'polypeptide(L)'
;MLLFGSVTQLEILFDSSTILMDGTFSTTPPFFDQVFTIHALKYETSFPCIFGVLPDRKRTTYQHLFKILKGLAVSMNRTFKPARIMSDYEASIITAVANE
;
A
#
# COMPACT_ATOMS: atom_id res chain seq x y z
N MET A 1 -4.64 1.80 -12.33
CA MET A 1 -4.65 1.94 -10.85
C MET A 1 -4.64 3.42 -10.53
N LEU A 2 -5.43 3.82 -9.55
CA LEU A 2 -5.43 5.17 -9.00
C LEU A 2 -5.03 5.08 -7.53
N LEU A 3 -4.15 5.96 -7.05
CA LEU A 3 -3.71 6.00 -5.65
C LEU A 3 -4.00 7.39 -5.09
N PHE A 4 -4.59 7.43 -3.91
CA PHE A 4 -4.95 8.63 -3.18
C PHE A 4 -4.24 8.62 -1.83
N GLY A 5 -3.60 9.74 -1.51
CA GLY A 5 -2.93 9.97 -0.24
C GLY A 5 -2.45 11.41 -0.19
N SER A 6 -2.61 12.06 0.96
CA SER A 6 -2.04 13.38 1.22
C SER A 6 -0.54 13.28 1.50
N VAL A 7 0.16 14.41 1.39
CA VAL A 7 1.58 14.50 1.75
C VAL A 7 1.80 14.02 3.19
N THR A 8 0.99 14.48 4.15
CA THR A 8 1.10 14.06 5.55
C THR A 8 0.90 12.55 5.75
N GLN A 9 -0.04 11.94 5.02
CA GLN A 9 -0.24 10.49 5.06
C GLN A 9 0.97 9.72 4.51
N LEU A 10 1.59 10.22 3.44
CA LEU A 10 2.80 9.63 2.86
C LEU A 10 3.97 9.71 3.85
N GLU A 11 4.14 10.84 4.54
CA GLU A 11 5.17 10.96 5.57
C GLU A 11 4.98 9.95 6.71
N ILE A 12 3.75 9.82 7.21
CA ILE A 12 3.40 8.83 8.23
C ILE A 12 3.71 7.41 7.72
N LEU A 13 3.35 7.11 6.47
CA LEU A 13 3.58 5.80 5.87
C LEU A 13 5.07 5.46 5.76
N PHE A 14 5.86 6.40 5.23
CA PHE A 14 7.28 6.17 4.95
C PHE A 14 8.13 6.09 6.22
N ASP A 15 7.69 6.75 7.30
CA ASP A 15 8.35 6.68 8.61
C ASP A 15 7.91 5.46 9.43
N SER A 16 6.92 4.70 8.96
CA SER A 16 6.39 3.56 9.70
C SER A 16 7.26 2.32 9.54
N SER A 17 7.56 1.66 10.65
CA SER A 17 8.24 0.35 10.65
C SER A 17 7.28 -0.80 10.32
N THR A 18 5.98 -0.60 10.53
CA THR A 18 4.96 -1.62 10.28
C THR A 18 3.85 -1.04 9.42
N ILE A 19 3.52 -1.73 8.34
CA ILE A 19 2.35 -1.39 7.51
C ILE A 19 1.36 -2.54 7.47
N LEU A 20 0.09 -2.19 7.42
CA LEU A 20 -1.04 -3.10 7.29
C LEU A 20 -1.70 -2.85 5.94
N MET A 21 -2.10 -3.90 5.24
CA MET A 21 -2.73 -3.80 3.93
C MET A 21 -3.99 -4.64 3.90
N ASP A 22 -5.00 -4.14 3.19
CA ASP A 22 -6.29 -4.82 3.07
C ASP A 22 -6.97 -4.48 1.73
N GLY A 23 -7.55 -5.49 1.09
CA GLY A 23 -8.35 -5.37 -0.13
C GLY A 23 -9.83 -5.55 0.17
N THR A 24 -10.66 -4.56 -0.20
CA THR A 24 -12.11 -4.65 -0.10
C THR A 24 -12.79 -4.62 -1.48
N PHE A 25 -13.75 -5.52 -1.66
CA PHE A 25 -14.38 -5.80 -2.96
C PHE A 25 -15.79 -5.22 -3.09
N SER A 26 -16.46 -4.97 -1.96
CA SER A 26 -17.90 -4.65 -1.91
C SER A 26 -18.24 -3.26 -2.45
N THR A 27 -17.25 -2.41 -2.68
CA THR A 27 -17.41 -0.99 -3.03
C THR A 27 -16.60 -0.56 -4.25
N THR A 28 -16.19 -1.51 -5.10
CA THR A 28 -15.32 -1.21 -6.24
C THR A 28 -16.10 -0.57 -7.40
N PRO A 29 -15.63 0.58 -7.94
CA PRO A 29 -16.21 1.18 -9.13
C PRO A 29 -16.13 0.25 -10.36
N PRO A 30 -17.00 0.42 -11.37
CA PRO A 30 -16.87 -0.31 -12.63
C PRO A 30 -15.44 -0.23 -13.20
N PHE A 31 -14.98 -1.33 -13.80
CA PHE A 31 -13.65 -1.50 -14.42
C PHE A 31 -12.46 -1.67 -13.45
N PHE A 32 -12.71 -1.78 -12.15
CA PHE A 32 -11.69 -2.13 -11.15
C PHE A 32 -12.11 -3.41 -10.40
N ASP A 33 -11.13 -4.12 -9.84
CA ASP A 33 -11.35 -5.41 -9.14
C ASP A 33 -11.42 -5.21 -7.62
N GLN A 34 -10.71 -4.22 -7.08
CA GLN A 34 -10.70 -3.95 -5.63
C GLN A 34 -10.41 -2.48 -5.30
N VAL A 35 -10.89 -2.07 -4.13
CA VAL A 35 -10.34 -0.96 -3.37
C VAL A 35 -9.29 -1.53 -2.41
N PHE A 36 -8.08 -0.98 -2.44
CA PHE A 36 -6.95 -1.43 -1.64
C PHE A 36 -6.56 -0.34 -0.66
N THR A 37 -6.29 -0.67 0.60
CA THR A 37 -5.86 0.31 1.59
C THR A 37 -4.53 -0.08 2.21
N ILE A 38 -3.67 0.91 2.45
CA ILE A 38 -2.41 0.73 3.17
C ILE A 38 -2.44 1.66 4.37
N HIS A 39 -2.19 1.06 5.53
CA HIS A 39 -2.19 1.73 6.82
C HIS A 39 -0.80 1.68 7.43
N ALA A 40 -0.39 2.76 8.08
CA ALA A 40 0.76 2.78 8.96
C ALA A 40 0.31 2.41 10.38
N LEU A 41 1.02 1.48 11.03
CA LEU A 41 0.82 1.21 12.44
C LEU A 41 1.74 2.11 13.27
N LYS A 42 1.16 3.03 14.04
CA LYS A 42 1.91 3.92 14.94
C LYS A 42 1.18 4.02 16.28
N TYR A 43 1.90 3.87 17.39
CA TYR A 43 1.31 3.91 18.74
C TYR A 43 0.09 2.97 18.90
N GLU A 44 0.22 1.72 18.43
CA GLU A 44 -0.86 0.71 18.45
C GLU A 44 -2.15 1.14 17.68
N THR A 45 -2.07 2.19 16.86
CA THR A 45 -3.19 2.71 16.09
C THR A 45 -2.92 2.57 14.60
N SER A 46 -3.91 2.08 13.86
CA SER A 46 -3.87 1.98 12.40
C SER A 46 -4.27 3.31 11.77
N PHE A 47 -3.35 3.93 11.02
CA PHE A 47 -3.60 5.17 10.28
C PHE A 47 -3.72 4.87 8.79
N PRO A 48 -4.89 5.12 8.16
CA PRO A 48 -5.03 4.93 6.73
C PRO A 48 -4.22 5.98 5.97
N CYS A 49 -3.25 5.51 5.18
CA CYS A 49 -2.31 6.38 4.47
C CYS A 49 -2.55 6.42 2.97
N ILE A 50 -2.84 5.26 2.37
CA ILE A 50 -3.10 5.13 0.94
C ILE A 50 -4.44 4.46 0.73
N PHE A 51 -5.23 5.03 -0.18
CA PHE A 51 -6.41 4.43 -0.75
C PHE A 51 -6.15 4.22 -2.24
N GLY A 52 -6.18 2.98 -2.69
CA GLY A 52 -5.96 2.59 -4.07
C GLY A 52 -7.21 2.00 -4.70
N VAL A 53 -7.42 2.26 -5.98
CA VAL A 53 -8.37 1.52 -6.80
C VAL A 53 -7.58 0.75 -7.84
N LEU A 54 -7.56 -0.58 -7.71
CA LEU A 54 -6.66 -1.47 -8.45
C LEU A 54 -7.43 -2.21 -9.56
N PRO A 55 -6.82 -2.35 -10.75
CA PRO A 55 -7.47 -2.99 -11.89
C PRO A 55 -7.59 -4.51 -11.76
N ASP A 56 -6.69 -5.14 -10.98
CA ASP A 56 -6.69 -6.57 -10.70
C ASP A 56 -5.89 -6.87 -9.41
N ARG A 57 -5.95 -8.14 -8.97
CA ARG A 57 -5.19 -8.72 -7.84
C ARG A 57 -3.88 -9.40 -8.27
N LYS A 58 -3.29 -9.00 -9.40
CA LYS A 58 -2.05 -9.66 -9.86
C LYS A 58 -0.86 -9.15 -9.06
N ARG A 59 0.10 -10.05 -8.82
CA ARG A 59 1.42 -9.72 -8.25
C ARG A 59 2.06 -8.49 -8.91
N THR A 60 1.99 -8.41 -10.24
CA THR A 60 2.57 -7.31 -11.02
C THR A 60 1.93 -5.96 -10.70
N THR A 61 0.64 -5.94 -10.36
CA THR A 61 -0.09 -4.72 -9.98
C THR A 61 0.38 -4.23 -8.61
N TYR A 62 0.55 -5.13 -7.64
CA TYR A 62 1.11 -4.78 -6.33
C TYR A 62 2.59 -4.35 -6.42
N GLN A 63 3.42 -5.04 -7.19
CA GLN A 63 4.81 -4.62 -7.44
C GLN A 63 4.86 -3.22 -8.06
N HIS A 64 3.97 -2.92 -9.01
CA HIS A 64 3.88 -1.58 -9.57
C HIS A 64 3.45 -0.54 -8.53
N LEU A 65 2.51 -0.87 -7.64
CA LEU A 65 2.11 -0.02 -6.52
C LEU A 65 3.31 0.29 -5.61
N PHE A 66 4.04 -0.72 -5.15
CA PHE A 66 5.20 -0.54 -4.29
C PHE A 66 6.31 0.27 -4.97
N LYS A 67 6.55 0.04 -6.26
CA LYS A 67 7.49 0.85 -7.06
C LYS A 67 7.11 2.32 -7.08
N ILE A 68 5.81 2.65 -7.23
CA ILE A 68 5.32 4.04 -7.17
C ILE A 68 5.58 4.63 -5.78
N LEU A 69 5.23 3.91 -4.70
CA LEU A 69 5.44 4.39 -3.32
C LEU A 69 6.92 4.63 -3.00
N LYS A 70 7.81 3.73 -3.43
CA LYS A 70 9.27 3.91 -3.27
C LYS A 70 9.77 5.13 -4.06
N GLY A 71 9.29 5.32 -5.29
CA GLY A 71 9.62 6.50 -6.08
C GLY A 71 9.18 7.80 -5.40
N LEU A 72 7.96 7.81 -4.83
CA LEU A 72 7.46 8.95 -4.06
C LEU A 72 8.30 9.19 -2.80
N ALA A 73 8.66 8.16 -2.05
CA ALA A 73 9.52 8.30 -0.88
C ALA A 73 10.86 8.94 -1.23
N VAL A 74 11.53 8.48 -2.30
CA VAL A 74 12.78 9.07 -2.80
C VAL A 74 12.58 10.54 -3.17
N SER A 75 11.49 10.89 -3.86
CA SER A 75 11.20 12.28 -4.22
C SER A 75 10.97 13.20 -3.01
N MET A 76 10.61 12.62 -1.86
CA MET A 76 10.41 13.31 -0.58
C MET A 76 11.65 13.24 0.33
N ASN A 77 12.82 12.81 -0.17
CA ASN A 77 14.03 12.56 0.61
C ASN A 77 13.83 11.59 1.79
N ARG A 78 12.98 10.58 1.60
CA ARG A 78 12.69 9.51 2.57
C ARG A 78 13.01 8.14 1.97
N THR A 79 13.07 7.12 2.83
CA THR A 79 13.22 5.72 2.42
C THR A 79 11.98 4.94 2.85
N PHE A 80 11.30 4.29 1.89
CA PHE A 80 10.19 3.41 2.22
C PHE A 80 10.67 1.96 2.31
N LYS A 81 10.91 1.50 3.54
CA LYS A 81 11.37 0.14 3.84
C LYS A 81 10.76 -0.33 5.18
N PRO A 82 9.47 -0.68 5.21
CA PRO A 82 8.85 -1.18 6.43
C PRO A 82 9.53 -2.49 6.86
N ALA A 83 9.76 -2.64 8.16
CA ALA A 83 10.34 -3.85 8.74
C ALA A 83 9.31 -4.99 8.84
N ARG A 84 8.03 -4.65 8.93
CA ARG A 84 6.91 -5.61 8.98
C ARG A 84 5.80 -5.18 8.03
N ILE A 85 5.31 -6.13 7.27
CA ILE A 85 4.16 -5.96 6.39
C ILE A 85 3.14 -7.02 6.78
N MET A 86 1.93 -6.59 7.09
CA MET A 86 0.80 -7.46 7.38
C MET A 86 -0.26 -7.27 6.29
N SER A 87 -0.78 -8.35 5.75
CA SER A 87 -1.87 -8.35 4.78
C SER A 87 -2.79 -9.53 5.06
N ASP A 88 -3.97 -9.52 4.48
CA ASP A 88 -4.75 -10.72 4.23
C ASP A 88 -3.93 -11.78 3.45
N TYR A 89 -4.34 -13.06 3.54
CA TYR A 89 -3.64 -14.15 2.88
C TYR A 89 -3.93 -14.16 1.37
N GLU A 90 -3.35 -13.20 0.67
CA GLU A 90 -3.34 -13.15 -0.79
C GLU A 90 -1.93 -13.50 -1.30
N ALA A 91 -1.79 -14.64 -1.97
CA ALA A 91 -0.49 -15.15 -2.43
C ALA A 91 0.26 -14.15 -3.34
N SER A 92 -0.48 -13.38 -4.13
CA SER A 92 0.00 -12.30 -4.99
C SER A 92 0.64 -11.17 -4.18
N ILE A 93 0.06 -10.79 -3.04
CA ILE A 93 0.60 -9.75 -2.14
C ILE A 93 1.87 -10.27 -1.47
N ILE A 94 1.82 -11.48 -0.89
CA ILE A 94 2.97 -12.09 -0.20
C ILE A 94 4.18 -12.16 -1.15
N THR A 95 3.96 -12.61 -2.39
CA THR A 95 5.04 -12.74 -3.37
C THR A 95 5.53 -11.38 -3.89
N ALA A 96 4.66 -10.36 -3.97
CA ALA A 96 5.08 -9.02 -4.36
C ALA A 96 6.01 -8.43 -3.30
N VAL A 97 5.61 -8.51 -2.03
CA VAL A 97 6.35 -7.97 -0.88
C VAL A 97 7.70 -8.65 -0.67
N ALA A 98 7.80 -9.97 -0.86
CA ALA A 98 9.07 -10.69 -0.66
C ALA A 98 10.21 -10.24 -1.59
N ASN A 99 9.90 -9.52 -2.67
CA ASN A 99 10.86 -9.05 -3.67
C ASN A 99 11.03 -7.52 -3.68
N GLU A 100 10.43 -6.82 -2.71
CA GLU A 100 10.53 -5.37 -2.52
C GLU A 100 11.49 -5.06 -1.36
#